data_AF-A0A7X8G5X3-F1
#
_entry.id   AF-A0A7X8G5X3-F1
#
_cell.length_a   1.000
_cell.length_b   1.000
_cell.length_c   1.000
_cell.angle_alpha   90.00
_cell.angle_beta   90.00
_cell.angle_gamma   90.00
#
_symmetry.space_group_name_H-M   'P 1'
#
loop_
_entity.id
_entity.type
_entity.pdbx_description
1 polymer ?
#
loop_
_entity_poly.entity_id
_entity_poly.type
_entity_poly.pdbx_seq_one_letter_code
_entity_poly.pdbx_strand_id
1 'polypeptide(L)' 'ISMDAVVLSSARVMPTCMAIGEAAGVGASVAVDRQIEPAKVDSSEVAKILRENGAILSY' A
#
# COMPACT_ATOMS: atom_id res chain seq x y z
N ILE A 1 -4.09 -23.07 -10.64
CA ILE A 1 -4.94 -21.92 -11.01
C ILE A 1 -4.98 -21.85 -12.53
N SER A 2 -6.05 -22.31 -13.16
CA SER A 2 -6.20 -22.31 -14.62
C SER A 2 -7.16 -21.19 -15.00
N MET A 3 -6.63 -20.07 -15.51
CA MET A 3 -7.40 -18.87 -15.83
C MET A 3 -6.97 -18.39 -17.23
N ASP A 4 -7.94 -17.91 -18.03
CA ASP A 4 -7.71 -17.38 -19.37
C ASP A 4 -6.75 -16.15 -19.33
N ALA A 5 -5.97 -15.93 -20.40
CA ALA A 5 -4.97 -14.86 -20.45
C ALA A 5 -5.54 -13.45 -20.19
N VAL A 6 -6.83 -13.25 -20.53
CA VAL A 6 -7.56 -12.01 -20.25
C VAL A 6 -7.78 -11.82 -18.74
N VAL A 7 -8.15 -12.89 -18.03
CA VAL A 7 -8.36 -12.87 -16.58
C VAL A 7 -7.03 -12.75 -15.83
N LEU A 8 -5.98 -13.40 -16.32
CA LEU A 8 -4.62 -13.24 -15.80
C LEU A 8 -4.13 -11.78 -15.89
N SER A 9 -4.47 -11.08 -16.98
CA SER A 9 -4.15 -9.65 -17.11
C SER A 9 -4.81 -8.78 -16.06
N SER A 10 -6.00 -9.14 -15.59
CA SER A 10 -6.73 -8.43 -14.53
C SER A 10 -6.10 -8.61 -13.16
N ALA A 11 -5.35 -9.70 -12.93
CA ALA A 11 -4.64 -9.93 -11.66
C ALA A 11 -3.57 -8.87 -11.36
N ARG A 12 -3.13 -8.11 -12.38
CA ARG A 12 -2.20 -6.98 -12.22
C ARG A 12 -2.77 -5.81 -11.38
N VAL A 13 -4.09 -5.74 -11.16
CA VAL A 13 -4.72 -4.74 -10.27
C VAL A 13 -4.60 -5.11 -8.78
N MET A 14 -4.42 -6.39 -8.47
CA MET A 14 -4.30 -6.85 -7.07
C MET A 14 -3.12 -6.22 -6.32
N PRO A 15 -1.89 -6.14 -6.87
CA PRO A 15 -0.77 -5.54 -6.16
C PRO A 15 -0.98 -4.05 -5.86
N THR A 16 -1.65 -3.30 -6.74
CA THR A 16 -1.92 -1.87 -6.48
C THR A 16 -2.98 -1.69 -5.40
N CYS A 17 -4.08 -2.46 -5.45
CA CYS A 17 -5.09 -2.44 -4.37
C CYS A 17 -4.49 -2.86 -3.03
N MET A 18 -3.63 -3.89 -3.02
CA MET A 18 -2.91 -4.35 -1.83
C MET A 18 -1.99 -3.25 -1.29
N ALA A 19 -1.17 -2.63 -2.15
CA ALA A 19 -0.28 -1.53 -1.75
C ALA A 19 -1.04 -0.32 -1.20
N ILE A 20 -2.20 0.03 -1.77
CA ILE A 20 -3.04 1.14 -1.27
C ILE A 20 -3.62 0.80 0.11
N GLY A 21 -4.14 -0.42 0.30
CA GLY A 21 -4.66 -0.86 1.59
C GLY A 21 -3.58 -0.87 2.68
N GLU A 22 -2.38 -1.32 2.32
CA GLU A 22 -1.22 -1.32 3.21
C GLU A 22 -0.78 0.12 3.55
N ALA A 23 -0.72 1.01 2.56
CA ALA A 23 -0.38 2.42 2.76
C ALA A 23 -1.37 3.12 3.70
N ALA A 24 -2.67 2.86 3.52
CA ALA A 24 -3.71 3.41 4.37
C ALA A 24 -3.59 2.90 5.82
N GLY A 25 -3.33 1.61 6.00
CA GLY A 25 -3.13 1.00 7.32
C GLY A 25 -1.88 1.53 8.03
N VAL A 26 -0.75 1.60 7.34
CA VAL A 26 0.50 2.16 7.88
C VAL A 26 0.33 3.65 8.21
N GLY A 27 -0.30 4.43 7.33
CA GLY A 27 -0.58 5.84 7.59
C GLY A 27 -1.46 6.06 8.82
N ALA A 28 -2.49 5.24 9.01
CA ALA A 28 -3.33 5.28 10.21
C ALA A 28 -2.54 4.91 11.47
N SER A 29 -1.68 3.89 11.39
CA SER A 29 -0.81 3.47 12.51
C SER A 29 0.15 4.59 12.92
N VAL A 30 0.82 5.22 11.95
CA VAL A 30 1.73 6.35 12.17
C VAL A 30 1.00 7.56 12.76
N ALA A 31 -0.24 7.83 12.32
CA ALA A 31 -1.06 8.91 12.88
C ALA A 31 -1.33 8.71 14.38
N VAL A 32 -1.70 7.47 14.75
CA VAL A 32 -2.02 7.11 16.14
C VAL A 32 -0.76 7.11 17.00
N ASP A 33 0.33 6.51 16.54
CA ASP A 33 1.61 6.43 17.26
C ASP A 33 2.17 7.82 17.59
N ARG A 34 2.08 8.75 16.63
CA ARG A 34 2.57 10.12 16.80
C ARG A 34 1.55 11.09 17.38
N GLN A 35 0.32 10.64 17.66
CA GLN A 35 -0.82 11.47 18.07
C GLN A 35 -1.02 12.70 17.17
N ILE A 36 -0.77 12.56 15.87
CA ILE A 36 -0.96 13.63 14.89
C ILE A 36 -2.27 13.41 14.14
N GLU A 37 -2.87 14.50 13.66
CA GLU A 37 -4.05 14.40 12.81
C GLU A 37 -3.70 13.60 11.54
N PRO A 38 -4.61 12.74 11.04
CA PRO A 38 -4.36 11.96 9.82
C PRO A 38 -4.02 12.83 8.60
N ALA A 39 -4.44 14.10 8.59
CA ALA A 39 -4.08 15.08 7.57
C ALA A 39 -2.62 15.58 7.65
N LYS A 40 -1.94 15.37 8.78
CA LYS A 40 -0.54 15.74 9.04
C LYS A 40 0.42 14.57 8.87
N VAL A 41 -0.08 13.38 8.55
CA VAL A 41 0.76 12.20 8.29
C VAL A 41 1.58 12.42 7.04
N ASP A 42 2.89 12.29 7.17
CA ASP A 42 3.81 12.44 6.05
C ASP A 42 3.72 11.20 5.14
N SER A 43 3.27 11.41 3.90
CA SER A 43 3.14 10.34 2.91
C SER A 43 4.48 9.75 2.49
N SER A 44 5.59 10.49 2.61
CA SER A 44 6.93 10.00 2.32
C SER A 44 7.42 9.03 3.40
N GLU A 45 7.06 9.26 4.67
CA GLU A 45 7.33 8.34 5.77
C GLU A 45 6.57 7.02 5.57
N VAL A 46 5.28 7.10 5.23
CA VAL A 46 4.45 5.92 4.90
C VAL A 46 5.04 5.16 3.71
N ALA A 47 5.42 5.85 2.62
CA ALA A 47 6.04 5.21 1.46
C ALA A 47 7.41 4.57 1.77
N LYS A 48 8.17 5.13 2.72
CA LYS A 48 9.44 4.56 3.17
C LYS A 48 9.22 3.26 3.96
N ILE A 49 8.28 3.27 4.90
CA ILE A 49 7.90 2.07 5.68
C ILE A 49 7.37 0.98 4.75
N LEU A 50 6.55 1.34 3.76
CA LEU A 50 6.06 0.39 2.77
C LEU A 50 7.20 -0.22 1.92
N ARG A 51 8.18 0.58 1.51
CA ARG A 51 9.38 0.05 0.81
C ARG A 51 10.20 -0.88 1.69
N GLU A 52 10.38 -0.54 2.98
CA GLU A 52 11.09 -1.39 3.95
C GLU A 52 10.36 -2.71 4.19
N ASN A 53 9.03 -2.69 4.23
CA ASN A 53 8.19 -3.89 4.37
C ASN A 53 8.10 -4.74 3.09
N GLY A 54 8.72 -4.30 1.99
CA GLY A 54 8.68 -5.02 0.71
C GLY A 54 7.33 -4.91 0.00
N ALA A 55 6.52 -3.88 0.32
CA ALA A 55 5.26 -3.63 -0.37
C ALA A 55 5.50 -3.50 -1.88
N ILE A 56 4.59 -4.08 -2.66
CA ILE A 56 4.67 -4.13 -4.13
C ILE A 56 4.31 -2.74 -4.70
N LEU A 57 5.22 -1.79 -4.56
CA LEU A 57 5.10 -0.41 -5.04
C LEU A 57 5.54 -0.26 -6.51
N SER A 58 5.42 -1.33 -7.31
CA SER A 58 6.09 -1.50 -8.60
C SER A 58 5.97 -0.29 -9.53
N TYR A 59 7.12 0.27 -9.91
CA TYR A 59 7.48 0.46 -11.31
C TYR A 59 8.78 -0.30 -11.56
#